data_AF-A0A958XVL6-F1
#
_entry.id   AF-A0A958XVL6-F1
#
_cell.length_a   1.000
_cell.length_b   1.000
_cell.length_c   1.000
_cell.angle_alpha   90.00
_cell.angle_beta   90.00
_cell.angle_gamma   90.00
#
_symmetry.space_group_name_H-M   'P 1'
#
loop_
_entity.id
_entity.type
_entity.pdbx_description
1 polymer ?
#
loop_
_entity_poly.entity_id
_entity_poly.type
_entity_poly.pdbx_seq_one_letter_code
_entity_poly.pdbx_strand_id
1 'polypeptide(L)' 'GDFLHASERAQLLHGAAWITGEQAMRFLGDWLAGDVYYKTRYAEHNLVRARNQLALFRELSKLI' A
#
# COMPACT_ATOMS: atom_id res chain seq x y z
N GLY A 1 0.29 -20.67 -23.82
CA GLY A 1 0.71 -19.60 -22.90
C GLY A 1 -0.08 -19.75 -21.64
N ASP A 2 0.57 -19.98 -20.51
CA ASP A 2 -0.07 -19.83 -19.20
C ASP A 2 1.04 -19.48 -18.20
N PHE A 3 1.38 -18.18 -18.12
CA PHE A 3 2.45 -17.68 -17.24
C PHE A 3 2.04 -17.72 -15.76
N LEU A 4 0.76 -17.48 -15.47
CA LEU A 4 0.22 -17.51 -14.11
C LEU A 4 -0.46 -18.85 -13.82
N HIS A 5 -0.26 -19.39 -12.63
CA HIS A 5 -1.04 -20.52 -12.12
C HIS A 5 -2.46 -20.09 -11.74
N ALA A 6 -3.39 -21.04 -11.68
CA ALA A 6 -4.77 -20.77 -11.28
C ALA A 6 -4.88 -20.13 -9.88
N SER A 7 -3.99 -20.50 -8.96
CA SER A 7 -3.88 -19.90 -7.63
C SER A 7 -3.47 -18.43 -7.71
N GLU A 8 -2.50 -18.07 -8.54
CA GLU A 8 -2.04 -16.68 -8.69
C GLU A 8 -3.14 -15.79 -9.28
N ARG A 9 -3.88 -16.30 -10.27
CA ARG A 9 -5.05 -15.61 -10.83
C ARG A 9 -6.13 -15.36 -9.78
N ALA A 10 -6.40 -16.33 -8.91
CA ALA A 10 -7.37 -16.18 -7.83
C ALA A 10 -6.95 -15.15 -6.77
N GLN A 11 -5.65 -14.83 -6.67
CA GLN A 11 -5.11 -13.93 -5.66
C GLN A 11 -4.83 -12.50 -6.16
N LEU A 12 -5.14 -12.16 -7.42
CA LEU A 12 -4.80 -10.84 -7.98
C LEU A 12 -5.40 -9.67 -7.18
N LEU A 13 -6.68 -9.75 -6.81
CA LEU A 13 -7.33 -8.70 -6.00
C LEU A 13 -6.76 -8.63 -4.58
N HIS A 14 -6.51 -9.79 -3.96
CA HIS A 14 -5.87 -9.88 -2.65
C HIS A 14 -4.47 -9.24 -2.69
N GLY A 15 -3.66 -9.56 -3.71
CA GLY A 15 -2.33 -8.99 -3.90
C GLY A 15 -2.36 -7.46 -4.03
N ALA A 16 -3.34 -6.91 -4.76
CA ALA A 16 -3.53 -5.46 -4.86
C ALA A 16 -3.86 -4.80 -3.51
N ALA A 17 -4.70 -5.44 -2.69
CA ALA A 17 -4.96 -4.96 -1.34
C ALA A 17 -3.70 -5.04 -0.47
N TRP A 18 -3.01 -6.18 -0.46
CA TRP A 18 -1.80 -6.38 0.36
C TRP A 18 -0.70 -5.37 0.05
N ILE A 19 -0.36 -5.14 -1.23
CA ILE A 19 0.69 -4.18 -1.59
C ILE A 19 0.29 -2.74 -1.21
N THR A 20 -1.00 -2.41 -1.32
CA THR A 20 -1.52 -1.10 -0.93
C THR A 20 -1.42 -0.89 0.58
N GLY A 21 -1.81 -1.90 1.37
CA GLY A 21 -1.70 -1.87 2.83
C GLY A 21 -0.25 -1.84 3.31
N GLU A 22 0.63 -2.65 2.71
CA GLU A 22 2.07 -2.62 2.96
C GLU A 22 2.64 -1.22 2.73
N GLN A 23 2.29 -0.59 1.61
CA GLN A 23 2.79 0.74 1.28
C GLN A 23 2.26 1.81 2.24
N ALA A 24 1.02 1.68 2.74
CA ALA A 24 0.50 2.54 3.80
C ALA A 24 1.34 2.43 5.09
N MET A 25 1.65 1.21 5.52
CA MET A 25 2.48 0.96 6.70
C MET A 25 3.90 1.50 6.53
N ARG A 26 4.51 1.33 5.35
CA ARG A 26 5.84 1.87 5.05
C ARG A 26 5.87 3.40 5.12
N PHE A 27 4.88 4.08 4.55
CA PHE A 27 4.81 5.55 4.63
C PHE A 27 4.60 6.03 6.07
N LEU A 28 3.71 5.36 6.84
CA LEU A 28 3.49 5.73 8.22
C LEU A 28 4.74 5.50 9.08
N GLY A 29 5.41 4.36 8.89
CA GLY A 29 6.66 4.03 9.57
C GLY A 29 7.75 5.03 9.26
N ASP A 30 7.90 5.43 7.99
CA ASP A 30 8.89 6.44 7.59
C ASP A 30 8.58 7.82 8.20
N TRP A 31 7.31 8.22 8.24
CA TRP A 31 6.90 9.46 8.90
C TRP A 31 7.24 9.46 10.40
N LEU A 32 6.97 8.35 11.10
CA LEU A 32 7.32 8.19 12.52
C LEU A 32 8.84 8.15 12.76
N ALA A 33 9.61 7.71 11.77
CA ALA A 33 11.07 7.69 11.81
C ALA A 33 11.71 9.03 11.43
N GLY A 34 10.93 10.05 11.06
CA GLY A 34 11.42 11.36 10.64
C GLY A 34 11.79 11.46 9.16
N ASP A 35 11.07 10.74 8.29
CA ASP A 35 11.18 10.79 6.82
C ASP A 35 12.58 10.45 6.28
N VAL A 36 13.18 9.36 6.76
CA VAL A 36 14.56 8.96 6.42
C VAL A 36 14.69 8.15 5.14
N TYR A 37 13.60 7.56 4.65
CA TYR A 37 13.59 6.65 3.50
C TYR A 37 13.01 7.29 2.24
N TYR A 38 11.80 7.83 2.31
CA TYR A 38 11.12 8.43 1.15
C TYR A 38 11.42 9.92 1.06
N LYS A 39 11.70 10.40 -0.16
CA LYS A 39 11.80 11.85 -0.41
C LYS A 39 10.47 12.53 -0.12
N THR A 40 10.51 13.55 0.74
CA THR A 40 9.37 14.40 1.10
C THR A 40 9.53 15.83 0.54
N ARG A 41 8.45 16.60 0.60
CA ARG A 41 8.40 18.01 0.12
C ARG A 41 7.88 18.97 1.19
N TYR A 42 7.24 18.43 2.22
CA TYR A 42 6.69 19.11 3.39
C TYR A 42 6.59 18.07 4.53
N ALA A 43 6.50 18.54 5.77
CA ALA A 43 6.69 17.71 6.97
C ALA A 43 5.70 16.54 7.10
N GLU A 44 4.48 16.68 6.58
CA GLU A 44 3.43 15.68 6.69
C GLU A 44 3.29 14.82 5.41
N HIS A 45 4.22 14.92 4.45
CA HIS A 45 4.04 14.32 3.13
C HIS A 45 3.87 12.79 3.20
N ASN A 46 4.67 12.09 4.01
CA ASN A 46 4.50 10.66 4.18
C ASN A 46 3.24 10.29 5.00
N LEU A 47 2.83 11.12 5.95
CA LEU A 47 1.54 10.94 6.64
C LEU A 47 0.34 11.06 5.68
N VAL A 48 0.37 12.04 4.76
CA VAL A 48 -0.65 12.19 3.71
C VAL A 48 -0.66 10.97 2.79
N ARG A 49 0.51 10.50 2.34
CA ARG A 49 0.63 9.28 1.53
C ARG A 49 0.09 8.06 2.26
N ALA A 50 0.43 7.87 3.54
CA ALA A 50 -0.06 6.77 4.36
C ALA A 50 -1.59 6.77 4.45
N ARG A 51 -2.21 7.93 4.71
CA ARG A 51 -3.67 8.08 4.75
C ARG A 51 -4.32 7.75 3.42
N ASN A 52 -3.74 8.20 2.30
CA ASN A 52 -4.23 7.89 0.97
C ASN A 52 -4.20 6.38 0.68
N GLN A 53 -3.06 5.73 0.93
CA GLN A 53 -2.95 4.28 0.73
C GLN A 53 -3.88 3.49 1.66
N LEU A 54 -4.07 3.93 2.91
CA LEU A 54 -4.99 3.28 3.84
C LEU A 54 -6.46 3.43 3.40
N ALA A 55 -6.85 4.58 2.84
CA ALA A 55 -8.18 4.76 2.26
C ALA A 55 -8.40 3.80 1.07
N LEU A 56 -7.44 3.71 0.15
CA LEU A 56 -7.53 2.77 -0.97
C LEU A 56 -7.57 1.31 -0.50
N PHE A 57 -6.73 0.94 0.48
CA PHE A 57 -6.74 -0.39 1.08
C PHE A 57 -8.13 -0.75 1.60
N ARG A 58 -8.79 0.15 2.34
CA ARG A 58 -10.15 -0.06 2.87
C ARG A 58 -11.18 -0.28 1.77
N GLU A 59 -11.08 0.40 0.64
CA GLU A 59 -11.98 0.18 -0.49
C GLU A 59 -11.70 -1.14 -1.19
N LEU A 60 -10.43 -1.50 -1.41
CA LEU A 60 -10.04 -2.81 -1.97
C LEU A 60 -10.46 -3.97 -1.05
N SER A 61 -10.36 -3.79 0.27
CA SER A 61 -10.77 -4.79 1.26
C SER A 61 -12.27 -5.10 1.25
N LYS A 62 -13.11 -4.25 0.64
CA LYS A 62 -14.55 -4.54 0.47
C LYS A 62 -14.84 -5.43 -0.75
N LEU A 63 -13.86 -5.60 -1.64
CA LEU A 63 -13.99 -6.35 -2.89
C LEU A 63 -13.42 -7.77 -2.80
N ILE A 64 -12.77 -8.10 -1.68
CA ILE A 64 -12.21 -9.41 -1.34
C ILE A 64 -13.07 -10.07 -0.26
#